data_AF-A0A8J6UY55-F1
#
_entry.id   AF-A0A8J6UY55-F1
#
_cell.length_a   1.000
_cell.length_b   1.000
_cell.length_c   1.000
_cell.angle_alpha   90.00
_cell.angle_beta   90.00
_cell.angle_gamma   90.00
#
_symmetry.space_group_name_H-M   'P 1'
#
loop_
_entity.id
_entity.type
_entity.pdbx_description
1 polymer ?
#
loop_
_entity_poly.entity_id
_entity_poly.type
_entity_poly.pdbx_seq_one_letter_code
_entity_poly.pdbx_strand_id
1 'polypeptide(L)'
;MVITGLILLAAIAILVWGYRRALPYGTVGILAWLQSLVLMAPWLLFFGLFALGIYVNLAGVLLLLLGSTGLYIYLGRRLRALGQDMLSTQRPAPAMDSPPENTDRLEPLDQPTPAPAAPAAIALPPEDLTQIEGIFGLDTYFRTETIPYDQGAIFRGNLRGEPAATQATLAERLEERLGDRYRLFLVENLEQKPTVVVLPATADPVKTTPAQWALAGVLAIATLFTGLEAGAILQGFDLLQDFSRWRAALPFLVALLVILLSHEAGHWIAARRYGVRLSPPFFIPAWQIGAFGSLTRFESLLPNRSVLFDISLAGPAAGGIISLAMLVGGLLLSHPGSAFQIPSGFFQGSVLIGALAKVVLGSALQAPLVDIHPLTIMGWLGLVITALNLMPAGQLDGGRMVQAIYGRKTANRTTVFTLVVLALVALANPLALYWAGVIVILQRTLERPCLNDISEPNDARAALGLLALFLALTVLLPLTPSLAGRLGIGA
;
A
#
# COMPACT_ATOMS: atom_id res chain seq x y z
N MET A 1 -29.35 15.15 -12.11
CA MET A 1 -30.49 14.21 -12.02
C MET A 1 -30.28 12.98 -12.90
N VAL A 2 -30.19 13.11 -14.23
CA VAL A 2 -30.05 11.96 -15.15
C VAL A 2 -28.74 11.16 -14.92
N ILE A 3 -27.60 11.84 -14.84
CA ILE A 3 -26.28 11.20 -14.60
C ILE A 3 -26.26 10.49 -13.24
N THR A 4 -26.81 11.13 -12.21
CA THR A 4 -26.90 10.58 -10.86
C THR A 4 -27.77 9.31 -10.82
N GLY A 5 -28.89 9.31 -11.54
CA GLY A 5 -29.75 8.13 -11.68
C GLY A 5 -29.06 6.97 -12.41
N LEU A 6 -28.28 7.27 -13.45
CA LEU A 6 -27.48 6.27 -14.18
C LEU A 6 -26.38 5.65 -13.30
N ILE A 7 -25.68 6.45 -12.50
CA ILE A 7 -24.66 5.96 -11.55
C ILE A 7 -25.30 5.05 -10.51
N LEU A 8 -26.47 5.40 -9.99
CA LEU A 8 -27.18 4.59 -8.99
C LEU A 8 -27.66 3.26 -9.58
N LEU A 9 -28.18 3.28 -10.81
CA LEU A 9 -28.55 2.08 -11.58
C LEU A 9 -27.34 1.18 -11.84
N ALA A 10 -26.20 1.75 -12.24
CA ALA A 10 -24.97 1.01 -12.46
C ALA A 10 -24.45 0.38 -11.15
N ALA A 11 -24.50 1.11 -10.03
CA ALA A 11 -24.12 0.59 -8.72
C ALA A 11 -25.00 -0.59 -8.31
N ILE A 12 -26.33 -0.48 -8.46
CA ILE A 12 -27.27 -1.57 -8.19
C ILE A 12 -27.00 -2.77 -9.09
N ALA A 13 -26.77 -2.55 -10.39
CA ALA A 13 -26.46 -3.62 -11.34
C ALA A 13 -25.17 -4.38 -10.96
N ILE A 14 -24.12 -3.68 -10.53
CA ILE A 14 -22.87 -4.27 -10.05
C ILE A 14 -23.10 -5.10 -8.79
N LEU A 15 -23.90 -4.61 -7.84
CA LEU A 15 -24.22 -5.33 -6.61
C LEU A 15 -25.01 -6.61 -6.89
N VAL A 16 -26.03 -6.53 -7.74
CA VAL A 16 -26.86 -7.68 -8.15
C VAL A 16 -26.02 -8.70 -8.92
N TRP A 17 -25.14 -8.24 -9.82
CA TRP A 17 -24.21 -9.11 -10.53
C TRP A 17 -23.23 -9.80 -9.58
N GLY A 18 -22.66 -9.06 -8.62
CA GLY A 18 -21.79 -9.61 -7.58
C GLY A 18 -22.49 -10.67 -6.74
N TYR A 19 -23.75 -10.43 -6.34
CA TYR A 19 -24.54 -11.40 -5.59
C TYR A 19 -24.81 -12.67 -6.40
N ARG A 20 -25.19 -12.53 -7.68
CA ARG A 20 -25.40 -13.67 -8.58
C ARG A 20 -24.14 -14.52 -8.77
N ARG A 21 -22.98 -13.87 -8.84
CA ARG A 21 -21.68 -14.55 -8.92
C ARG A 21 -21.32 -15.27 -7.62
N ALA A 22 -21.81 -14.80 -6.49
CA ALA A 22 -21.54 -15.39 -5.17
C ALA A 22 -22.40 -16.62 -4.85
N LEU A 23 -23.63 -16.70 -5.40
CA LEU A 23 -24.55 -17.83 -5.23
C LEU A 23 -23.93 -19.23 -5.43
N PRO A 24 -23.16 -19.51 -6.51
CA PRO A 24 -22.59 -20.85 -6.73
C PRO A 24 -21.57 -21.29 -5.66
N TYR A 25 -21.02 -20.35 -4.89
CA TYR A 25 -20.07 -20.63 -3.80
C TYR A 25 -20.76 -20.80 -2.43
N GLY A 26 -22.09 -20.92 -2.41
CA GLY A 26 -22.89 -21.19 -1.21
C GLY A 26 -22.73 -20.13 -0.12
N THR A 27 -22.78 -20.56 1.14
CA THR A 27 -22.72 -19.68 2.32
C THR A 27 -21.42 -18.87 2.39
N VAL A 28 -20.29 -19.47 1.97
CA VAL A 28 -18.98 -18.81 1.95
C VAL A 28 -18.96 -17.69 0.91
N GLY A 29 -19.48 -17.96 -0.30
CA GLY A 29 -19.62 -16.96 -1.35
C GLY A 29 -20.47 -15.77 -0.92
N ILE A 30 -21.64 -16.04 -0.35
CA ILE A 30 -22.58 -15.01 0.09
C ILE A 30 -21.97 -14.15 1.20
N LEU A 31 -21.26 -14.77 2.17
CA LEU A 31 -20.57 -14.03 3.22
C LEU A 31 -19.42 -13.17 2.69
N ALA A 32 -18.65 -13.67 1.73
CA ALA A 32 -17.57 -12.89 1.09
C ALA A 32 -18.13 -11.70 0.30
N TRP A 33 -19.24 -11.90 -0.42
CA TRP A 33 -19.96 -10.81 -1.08
C TRP A 33 -20.52 -9.80 -0.09
N LEU A 34 -21.12 -10.26 1.01
CA LEU A 34 -21.68 -9.39 2.05
C LEU A 34 -20.56 -8.58 2.72
N GLN A 35 -19.42 -9.19 3.01
CA GLN A 35 -18.24 -8.53 3.54
C GLN A 35 -17.76 -7.42 2.57
N SER A 36 -17.75 -7.70 1.27
CA SER A 36 -17.43 -6.71 0.23
C SER A 36 -18.47 -5.58 0.14
N LEU A 37 -19.76 -5.92 0.25
CA LEU A 37 -20.86 -4.95 0.25
C LEU A 37 -20.75 -4.01 1.44
N VAL A 38 -20.49 -4.54 2.64
CA VAL A 38 -20.33 -3.75 3.87
C VAL A 38 -19.22 -2.73 3.68
N LEU A 39 -18.09 -3.12 3.11
CA LEU A 39 -16.98 -2.20 2.79
C LEU A 39 -17.41 -1.04 1.88
N MET A 40 -18.32 -1.30 0.93
CA MET A 40 -18.85 -0.32 -0.01
C MET A 40 -20.06 0.46 0.54
N ALA A 41 -20.72 -0.04 1.59
CA ALA A 41 -21.98 0.49 2.08
C ALA A 41 -21.90 1.93 2.60
N PRO A 42 -20.88 2.35 3.38
CA PRO A 42 -20.72 3.76 3.76
C PRO A 42 -20.65 4.69 2.56
N TRP A 43 -20.00 4.26 1.48
CA TRP A 43 -19.86 5.06 0.25
C TRP A 43 -21.15 5.12 -0.52
N LEU A 44 -21.81 3.99 -0.73
CA LEU A 44 -23.11 3.94 -1.41
C LEU A 44 -24.15 4.78 -0.67
N LEU A 45 -24.13 4.73 0.65
CA LEU A 45 -25.03 5.50 1.50
C LEU A 45 -24.66 6.98 1.51
N PHE A 46 -23.37 7.33 1.66
CA PHE A 46 -22.91 8.72 1.61
C PHE A 46 -23.20 9.37 0.25
N PHE A 47 -22.76 8.76 -0.85
CA PHE A 47 -22.98 9.29 -2.20
C PHE A 47 -24.46 9.21 -2.61
N GLY A 48 -25.20 8.20 -2.15
CA GLY A 48 -26.64 8.08 -2.39
C GLY A 48 -27.46 9.15 -1.66
N LEU A 49 -27.19 9.39 -0.37
CA LEU A 49 -27.82 10.48 0.38
C LEU A 49 -27.42 11.83 -0.19
N PHE A 50 -26.14 12.00 -0.53
CA PHE A 50 -25.63 13.20 -1.20
C PHE A 50 -26.33 13.48 -2.54
N ALA A 51 -26.56 12.43 -3.34
CA ALA A 51 -27.32 12.51 -4.59
C ALA A 51 -28.78 12.97 -4.38
N LEU A 52 -29.37 12.63 -3.24
CA LEU A 52 -30.72 13.03 -2.82
C LEU A 52 -30.75 14.40 -2.11
N GLY A 53 -29.60 15.08 -1.99
CA GLY A 53 -29.49 16.37 -1.30
C GLY A 53 -29.50 16.28 0.23
N ILE A 54 -29.33 15.08 0.79
CA ILE A 54 -29.25 14.83 2.24
C ILE A 54 -27.77 14.73 2.62
N TYR A 55 -27.33 15.62 3.51
CA TYR A 55 -25.92 15.73 3.90
C TYR A 55 -25.68 15.07 5.26
N VAL A 56 -24.72 14.15 5.30
CA VAL A 56 -24.25 13.53 6.54
C VAL A 56 -23.06 14.34 7.04
N ASN A 57 -23.10 14.78 8.30
CA ASN A 57 -21.98 15.47 8.92
C ASN A 57 -20.76 14.53 9.10
N LEU A 58 -19.57 15.10 9.31
CA LEU A 58 -18.34 14.32 9.45
C LEU A 58 -18.45 13.25 10.56
N ALA A 59 -19.06 13.59 11.70
CA ALA A 59 -19.30 12.63 12.78
C ALA A 59 -20.15 11.43 12.31
N GLY A 60 -21.18 11.66 11.51
CA GLY A 60 -22.02 10.63 10.92
C GLY A 60 -21.28 9.78 9.87
N VAL A 61 -20.43 10.39 9.04
CA VAL A 61 -19.58 9.66 8.09
C VAL A 61 -18.56 8.80 8.82
N LEU A 62 -17.91 9.34 9.85
CA LEU A 62 -16.97 8.60 10.70
C LEU A 62 -17.65 7.45 11.44
N LEU A 63 -18.85 7.66 11.99
CA LEU A 63 -19.65 6.59 12.60
C LEU A 63 -20.07 5.50 11.61
N LEU A 64 -20.48 5.89 10.39
CA LEU A 64 -20.78 4.95 9.31
C LEU A 64 -19.55 4.10 8.94
N LEU A 65 -18.38 4.74 8.81
CA LEU A 65 -17.12 4.06 8.54
C LEU A 65 -16.72 3.15 9.71
N LEU A 66 -16.86 3.60 10.95
CA LEU A 66 -16.54 2.80 12.14
C LEU A 66 -17.44 1.57 12.25
N GLY A 67 -18.77 1.76 12.09
CA GLY A 67 -19.76 0.69 12.15
C GLY A 67 -19.58 -0.32 11.01
N SER A 68 -19.35 0.17 9.80
CA SER A 68 -19.01 -0.67 8.64
C SER A 68 -17.71 -1.45 8.85
N THR A 69 -16.68 -0.81 9.42
CA THR A 69 -15.41 -1.48 9.75
C THR A 69 -15.62 -2.58 10.78
N GLY A 70 -16.40 -2.31 11.83
CA GLY A 70 -16.77 -3.32 12.84
C GLY A 70 -17.50 -4.51 12.22
N LEU A 71 -18.46 -4.25 11.33
CA LEU A 71 -19.23 -5.28 10.63
C LEU A 71 -18.36 -6.06 9.63
N TYR A 72 -17.44 -5.41 8.93
CA TYR A 72 -16.45 -6.04 8.05
C TYR A 72 -15.57 -7.03 8.83
N ILE A 73 -15.03 -6.61 9.97
CA ILE A 73 -14.20 -7.46 10.85
C ILE A 73 -15.02 -8.63 11.41
N TYR A 74 -16.30 -8.42 11.73
CA TYR A 74 -17.18 -9.49 12.19
C TYR A 74 -17.44 -10.54 11.10
N LEU A 75 -17.79 -10.10 9.88
CA LEU A 75 -18.04 -10.98 8.75
C LEU A 75 -16.79 -11.75 8.33
N GLY A 76 -15.63 -11.09 8.29
CA GLY A 76 -14.36 -11.74 7.95
C GLY A 76 -13.91 -12.77 8.99
N ARG A 77 -14.14 -12.53 10.29
CA ARG A 77 -13.95 -13.56 11.33
C ARG A 77 -14.81 -14.79 11.09
N ARG A 78 -16.08 -14.61 10.71
CA ARG A 78 -17.01 -15.71 10.41
C ARG A 78 -16.62 -16.47 9.14
N LEU A 79 -16.16 -15.76 8.11
CA LEU A 79 -15.69 -16.34 6.85
C LEU A 79 -14.48 -17.24 7.07
N ARG A 80 -13.51 -16.77 7.88
CA ARG A 80 -12.30 -17.54 8.20
C ARG A 80 -12.58 -18.81 9.01
N ALA A 81 -13.52 -18.75 9.97
CA ALA A 81 -13.96 -19.94 10.70
C ALA A 81 -14.52 -21.02 9.76
N LEU A 82 -15.40 -20.62 8.83
CA LEU A 82 -15.97 -21.53 7.83
C LEU A 82 -14.92 -22.06 6.84
N GLY A 83 -13.94 -21.24 6.46
CA GLY A 83 -12.83 -21.67 5.62
C GLY A 83 -11.93 -22.71 6.29
N GLN A 84 -11.66 -22.55 7.59
CA GLN A 84 -10.91 -23.53 8.39
C GLN A 84 -11.67 -24.85 8.55
N ASP A 85 -13.00 -24.80 8.71
CA ASP A 85 -13.86 -26.00 8.74
C ASP A 85 -13.85 -26.74 7.39
N MET A 86 -13.88 -26.02 6.26
CA MET A 86 -13.80 -26.64 4.93
C MET A 86 -12.44 -27.29 4.65
N LEU A 87 -11.34 -26.63 5.04
CA LEU A 87 -9.97 -27.16 4.89
C LEU A 87 -9.74 -28.40 5.77
N SER A 88 -10.34 -28.44 6.96
CA SER A 88 -10.26 -29.61 7.85
C SER A 88 -11.14 -30.77 7.41
N THR A 89 -12.27 -30.50 6.74
CA THR A 89 -13.18 -31.52 6.19
C THR A 89 -12.67 -32.14 4.88
N GLN A 90 -11.75 -31.48 4.16
CA GLN A 90 -11.05 -32.02 2.99
C GLN A 90 -9.87 -32.96 3.33
N ARG A 91 -9.78 -33.49 4.56
CA ARG A 91 -8.92 -34.64 4.85
C ARG A 91 -9.34 -35.82 3.96
N PRO A 92 -8.42 -36.52 3.28
CA PRO A 92 -8.78 -37.71 2.52
C PRO A 92 -9.38 -38.74 3.48
N ALA A 93 -10.57 -39.25 3.16
CA ALA A 93 -11.04 -40.51 3.73
C ALA A 93 -10.00 -41.62 3.42
N PRO A 94 -9.84 -42.63 4.29
CA PRO A 94 -8.99 -43.78 3.99
C PRO A 94 -9.47 -44.41 2.68
N ALA A 95 -8.50 -44.81 1.85
CA ALA A 95 -8.71 -45.36 0.51
C ALA A 95 -9.86 -46.37 0.49
N MET A 96 -10.95 -46.02 -0.20
CA MET A 96 -11.95 -46.98 -0.62
C MET A 96 -11.59 -47.42 -2.03
N ASP A 97 -11.37 -48.73 -2.16
CA ASP A 97 -11.12 -49.44 -3.41
C ASP A 97 -12.15 -49.06 -4.48
N SER A 98 -11.70 -48.40 -5.53
CA SER A 98 -12.43 -48.31 -6.80
C SER A 98 -11.89 -49.37 -7.77
N PRO A 99 -12.75 -50.15 -8.47
CA PRO A 99 -12.31 -51.23 -9.36
C PRO A 99 -11.61 -50.69 -10.63
N PRO A 100 -10.85 -51.53 -11.35
CA PRO A 100 -10.10 -51.07 -12.52
C PRO A 100 -11.07 -50.78 -13.68
N GLU A 101 -11.09 -49.54 -14.13
CA GLU A 101 -11.83 -49.15 -15.33
C GLU A 101 -10.94 -49.25 -16.57
N ASN A 102 -11.53 -49.83 -17.61
CA ASN A 102 -10.87 -50.40 -18.77
C ASN A 102 -10.04 -49.40 -19.59
N THR A 103 -8.93 -49.92 -20.07
CA THR A 103 -8.11 -49.37 -21.15
C THR A 103 -8.94 -49.26 -22.41
N ASP A 104 -9.12 -48.07 -22.96
CA ASP A 104 -9.44 -47.93 -24.37
C ASP A 104 -8.63 -46.81 -25.04
N ARG A 105 -8.26 -47.13 -26.27
CA ARG A 105 -7.22 -46.55 -27.11
C ARG A 105 -7.46 -45.08 -27.45
N LEU A 106 -6.37 -44.30 -27.44
CA LEU A 106 -6.23 -43.09 -28.26
C LEU A 106 -4.92 -43.17 -29.04
N GLU A 107 -5.04 -42.97 -30.35
CA GLU A 107 -3.99 -42.94 -31.37
C GLU A 107 -3.02 -41.76 -31.18
N PRO A 108 -1.77 -41.83 -31.71
CA PRO A 108 -0.72 -40.87 -31.40
C PRO A 108 -0.85 -39.62 -32.28
N LEU A 109 -1.01 -38.44 -31.65
CA LEU A 109 -0.84 -37.15 -32.30
C LEU A 109 0.49 -36.52 -31.89
N ASP A 110 1.35 -36.41 -32.90
CA ASP A 110 2.48 -35.50 -33.10
C ASP A 110 3.35 -35.09 -31.91
N GLN A 111 4.62 -35.50 -31.99
CA GLN A 111 5.73 -35.02 -31.18
C GLN A 111 5.91 -33.50 -31.38
N PRO A 112 5.95 -32.68 -30.32
CA PRO A 112 6.52 -31.34 -30.42
C PRO A 112 8.05 -31.45 -30.41
N THR A 113 8.66 -30.99 -31.49
CA THR A 113 10.08 -30.64 -31.62
C THR A 113 10.63 -30.01 -30.33
N PRO A 114 11.81 -30.43 -29.82
CA PRO A 114 12.36 -29.83 -28.61
C PRO A 114 12.68 -28.36 -28.87
N ALA A 115 12.06 -27.49 -28.08
CA ALA A 115 12.43 -26.07 -28.02
C ALA A 115 13.92 -25.95 -27.63
N PRO A 116 14.63 -24.90 -28.10
CA PRO A 116 16.07 -24.78 -27.86
C PRO A 116 16.36 -24.77 -26.37
N ALA A 117 17.31 -25.60 -25.95
CA ALA A 117 17.79 -25.68 -24.58
C ALA A 117 18.11 -24.29 -24.04
N ALA A 118 17.42 -23.90 -22.96
CA ALA A 118 17.79 -22.75 -22.17
C ALA A 118 19.26 -22.91 -21.73
N PRO A 119 20.05 -21.82 -21.66
CA PRO A 119 21.47 -21.89 -21.28
C PRO A 119 21.59 -22.61 -19.94
N ALA A 120 22.54 -23.55 -19.85
CA ALA A 120 22.79 -24.37 -18.68
C ALA A 120 22.79 -23.50 -17.40
N ALA A 121 21.71 -23.59 -16.64
CA ALA A 121 21.59 -22.95 -15.34
C ALA A 121 22.72 -23.49 -14.46
N ILE A 122 23.41 -22.60 -13.75
CA ILE A 122 24.36 -22.99 -12.71
C ILE A 122 23.56 -23.74 -11.64
N ALA A 123 23.54 -25.07 -11.76
CA ALA A 123 22.66 -25.92 -10.97
C ALA A 123 23.14 -25.98 -9.52
N LEU A 124 22.18 -25.89 -8.60
CA LEU A 124 22.37 -26.12 -7.17
C LEU A 124 23.14 -27.45 -6.95
N PRO A 125 24.16 -27.50 -6.06
CA PRO A 125 24.98 -28.70 -5.88
C PRO A 125 24.10 -29.94 -5.64
N PRO A 126 24.32 -31.07 -6.33
CA PRO A 126 23.42 -32.23 -6.24
C PRO A 126 23.23 -32.77 -4.81
N GLU A 127 24.28 -32.65 -3.98
CA GLU A 127 24.25 -33.01 -2.56
C GLU A 127 23.34 -32.08 -1.75
N ASP A 128 23.43 -30.76 -1.96
CA ASP A 128 22.55 -29.80 -1.30
C ASP A 128 21.10 -30.00 -1.78
N LEU A 129 20.90 -30.30 -3.08
CA LEU A 129 19.58 -30.55 -3.65
C LEU A 129 18.91 -31.73 -2.95
N THR A 130 19.61 -32.87 -2.83
CA THR A 130 19.07 -34.06 -2.14
C THR A 130 18.74 -33.79 -0.67
N GLN A 131 19.53 -32.96 0.02
CA GLN A 131 19.22 -32.56 1.40
C GLN A 131 17.98 -31.66 1.50
N ILE A 132 17.84 -30.68 0.59
CA ILE A 132 16.65 -29.80 0.48
C ILE A 132 15.43 -30.65 0.16
N GLU A 133 15.55 -31.57 -0.80
CA GLU A 133 14.48 -32.46 -1.20
C GLU A 133 13.93 -33.30 -0.03
N GLY A 134 14.79 -33.69 0.91
CA GLY A 134 14.40 -34.46 2.08
C GLY A 134 13.74 -33.65 3.22
N ILE A 135 13.57 -32.32 3.11
CA ILE A 135 12.84 -31.52 4.12
C ILE A 135 11.31 -31.63 3.94
N PHE A 136 10.86 -31.95 2.73
CA PHE A 136 9.46 -32.09 2.36
C PHE A 136 8.85 -33.38 2.91
N GLY A 137 7.59 -33.31 3.35
CA GLY A 137 6.90 -34.43 3.98
C GLY A 137 5.41 -34.44 3.64
N LEU A 138 4.77 -35.60 3.85
CA LEU A 138 3.36 -35.83 3.55
C LEU A 138 2.42 -34.91 4.35
N ASP A 139 2.82 -34.51 5.56
CA ASP A 139 2.00 -33.70 6.47
C ASP A 139 2.23 -32.18 6.31
N THR A 140 3.31 -31.78 5.64
CA THR A 140 3.70 -30.36 5.49
C THR A 140 3.46 -29.88 4.07
N TYR A 141 4.32 -30.30 3.14
CA TYR A 141 4.28 -29.93 1.74
C TYR A 141 4.68 -31.12 0.89
N PHE A 142 3.72 -31.61 0.10
CA PHE A 142 3.93 -32.76 -0.77
C PHE A 142 4.45 -32.29 -2.12
N ARG A 143 5.75 -32.41 -2.32
CA ARG A 143 6.42 -32.06 -3.57
C ARG A 143 6.03 -33.04 -4.69
N THR A 144 5.71 -32.50 -5.87
CA THR A 144 5.44 -33.25 -7.10
C THR A 144 6.53 -33.09 -8.15
N GLU A 145 7.15 -31.92 -8.23
CA GLU A 145 8.12 -31.58 -9.28
C GLU A 145 9.21 -30.66 -8.73
N THR A 146 10.46 -30.90 -9.12
CA THR A 146 11.62 -30.02 -8.84
C THR A 146 12.06 -29.39 -10.15
N ILE A 147 12.11 -28.07 -10.21
CA ILE A 147 12.54 -27.28 -11.37
C ILE A 147 13.77 -26.46 -10.97
N PRO A 148 14.92 -26.62 -11.64
CA PRO A 148 16.08 -25.77 -11.37
C PRO A 148 15.77 -24.31 -11.72
N TYR A 149 16.19 -23.38 -10.87
CA TYR A 149 15.89 -21.96 -11.07
C TYR A 149 17.03 -21.07 -10.56
N ASP A 150 17.73 -20.40 -11.49
CA ASP A 150 18.92 -19.62 -11.19
C ASP A 150 19.94 -20.45 -10.39
N GLN A 151 20.47 -19.94 -9.27
CA GLN A 151 21.33 -20.68 -8.32
C GLN A 151 20.54 -21.50 -7.28
N GLY A 152 19.23 -21.64 -7.49
CA GLY A 152 18.26 -22.24 -6.57
C GLY A 152 17.41 -23.33 -7.23
N ALA A 153 16.30 -23.66 -6.57
CA ALA A 153 15.32 -24.61 -7.07
C ALA A 153 13.89 -24.20 -6.71
N ILE A 154 12.96 -24.48 -7.61
CA ILE A 154 11.50 -24.33 -7.43
C ILE A 154 10.91 -25.72 -7.23
N PHE A 155 10.19 -25.89 -6.13
CA PHE A 155 9.55 -27.13 -5.74
C PHE A 155 8.03 -26.96 -5.84
N ARG A 156 7.43 -27.49 -6.91
CA ARG A 156 5.97 -27.52 -7.05
C ARG A 156 5.40 -28.69 -6.26
N GLY A 157 4.18 -28.50 -5.77
CA GLY A 157 3.56 -29.48 -4.90
C GLY A 157 2.26 -28.98 -4.31
N ASN A 158 1.76 -29.74 -3.35
CA ASN A 158 0.53 -29.44 -2.63
C ASN A 158 0.86 -29.11 -1.18
N LEU A 159 0.46 -27.91 -0.76
CA LEU A 159 0.48 -27.51 0.64
C LEU A 159 -0.57 -28.29 1.43
N ARG A 160 -0.18 -28.90 2.56
CA ARG A 160 -1.07 -29.78 3.35
C ARG A 160 -1.51 -29.18 4.68
N GLY A 161 -0.83 -28.13 5.16
CA GLY A 161 -1.14 -27.44 6.41
C GLY A 161 -1.36 -25.93 6.25
N GLU A 162 -1.42 -25.23 7.38
CA GLU A 162 -1.46 -23.76 7.39
C GLU A 162 -0.15 -23.22 6.75
N PRO A 163 -0.21 -22.25 5.82
CA PRO A 163 0.97 -21.78 5.12
C PRO A 163 2.06 -21.23 6.05
N ALA A 164 1.68 -20.48 7.10
CA ALA A 164 2.63 -19.91 8.04
C ALA A 164 3.36 -20.97 8.88
N ALA A 165 2.62 -21.92 9.45
CA ALA A 165 3.21 -23.02 10.21
C ALA A 165 4.10 -23.90 9.32
N THR A 166 3.65 -24.19 8.11
CA THR A 166 4.40 -25.03 7.15
C THR A 166 5.69 -24.35 6.73
N GLN A 167 5.66 -23.06 6.40
CA GLN A 167 6.86 -22.31 6.02
C GLN A 167 7.89 -22.29 7.16
N ALA A 168 7.44 -22.07 8.40
CA ALA A 168 8.32 -22.09 9.58
C ALA A 168 8.98 -23.45 9.78
N THR A 169 8.21 -24.55 9.75
CA THR A 169 8.76 -25.91 9.91
C THR A 169 9.72 -26.30 8.78
N LEU A 170 9.41 -25.93 7.53
CA LEU A 170 10.31 -26.22 6.41
C LEU A 170 11.59 -25.38 6.47
N ALA A 171 11.50 -24.12 6.93
CA ALA A 171 12.66 -23.26 7.11
C ALA A 171 13.59 -23.78 8.22
N GLU A 172 13.03 -24.21 9.37
CA GLU A 172 13.79 -24.80 10.47
C GLU A 172 14.53 -26.07 10.02
N ARG A 173 13.85 -27.00 9.33
CA ARG A 173 14.49 -28.21 8.78
C ARG A 173 15.58 -27.92 7.74
N LEU A 174 15.41 -26.86 6.96
CA LEU A 174 16.41 -26.43 5.99
C LEU A 174 17.66 -25.91 6.71
N GLU A 175 17.46 -25.09 7.75
CA GLU A 175 18.53 -24.53 8.57
C GLU A 175 19.28 -25.62 9.36
N GLU A 176 18.57 -26.62 9.91
CA GLU A 176 19.20 -27.77 10.58
C GLU A 176 20.14 -28.57 9.67
N ARG A 177 19.80 -28.70 8.38
CA ARG A 177 20.57 -29.51 7.42
C ARG A 177 21.68 -28.74 6.73
N LEU A 178 21.40 -27.52 6.31
CA LEU A 178 22.28 -26.73 5.43
C LEU A 178 22.71 -25.39 6.04
N GLY A 179 22.33 -25.12 7.28
CA GLY A 179 22.61 -23.88 7.98
C GLY A 179 22.03 -22.66 7.27
N ASP A 180 22.74 -21.54 7.38
CA ASP A 180 22.32 -20.25 6.83
C ASP A 180 22.59 -20.10 5.30
N ARG A 181 22.95 -21.19 4.61
CA ARG A 181 23.36 -21.15 3.19
C ARG A 181 22.20 -20.85 2.24
N TYR A 182 20.98 -21.19 2.64
CA TYR A 182 19.79 -21.10 1.78
C TYR A 182 18.63 -20.39 2.49
N ARG A 183 17.70 -19.89 1.69
CA ARG A 183 16.47 -19.21 2.11
C ARG A 183 15.28 -19.90 1.46
N LEU A 184 14.27 -20.22 2.28
CA LEU A 184 13.04 -20.84 1.82
C LEU A 184 11.92 -19.82 1.72
N PHE A 185 11.41 -19.64 0.51
CA PHE A 185 10.27 -18.81 0.19
C PHE A 185 9.05 -19.69 -0.10
N LEU A 186 7.92 -19.33 0.47
CA LEU A 186 6.62 -19.89 0.14
C LEU A 186 5.82 -18.82 -0.62
N VAL A 187 5.62 -19.04 -1.93
CA VAL A 187 5.05 -18.06 -2.86
C VAL A 187 3.97 -18.69 -3.72
N GLU A 188 3.13 -17.88 -4.37
CA GLU A 188 2.19 -18.34 -5.38
C GLU A 188 2.85 -18.39 -6.76
N ASN A 189 2.64 -19.48 -7.50
CA ASN A 189 3.03 -19.55 -8.91
C ASN A 189 2.03 -18.83 -9.83
N LEU A 190 2.28 -18.86 -11.15
CA LEU A 190 1.41 -18.23 -12.14
C LEU A 190 -0.03 -18.80 -12.16
N GLU A 191 -0.20 -20.05 -11.72
CA GLU A 191 -1.48 -20.74 -11.58
C GLU A 191 -2.14 -20.51 -10.21
N GLN A 192 -1.61 -19.60 -9.38
CA GLN A 192 -2.09 -19.33 -8.02
C GLN A 192 -2.03 -20.54 -7.08
N LYS A 193 -1.12 -21.49 -7.35
CA LYS A 193 -0.86 -22.61 -6.46
C LYS A 193 0.35 -22.30 -5.57
N PRO A 194 0.30 -22.69 -4.27
CA PRO A 194 1.46 -22.61 -3.39
C PRO A 194 2.68 -23.32 -3.99
N THR A 195 3.83 -22.67 -3.94
CA THR A 195 5.09 -23.19 -4.46
C THR A 195 6.22 -22.79 -3.53
N VAL A 196 7.09 -23.75 -3.22
CA VAL A 196 8.29 -23.50 -2.41
C VAL A 196 9.44 -23.16 -3.35
N VAL A 197 10.14 -22.07 -3.07
CA VAL A 197 11.32 -21.63 -3.82
C VAL A 197 12.47 -21.56 -2.84
N VAL A 198 13.58 -22.21 -3.14
CA VAL A 198 14.80 -22.16 -2.33
C VAL A 198 15.88 -21.45 -3.11
N LEU A 199 16.44 -20.39 -2.53
CA LEU A 199 17.50 -19.57 -3.12
C LEU A 199 18.70 -19.53 -2.16
N PRO A 200 19.94 -19.38 -2.67
CA PRO A 200 21.10 -19.20 -1.80
C PRO A 200 21.03 -17.86 -1.06
N ALA A 201 21.62 -17.80 0.13
CA ALA A 201 21.69 -16.57 0.94
C ALA A 201 22.48 -15.43 0.26
N THR A 202 23.26 -15.73 -0.77
CA THR A 202 23.90 -14.71 -1.64
C THR A 202 22.88 -13.85 -2.39
N ALA A 203 21.63 -14.31 -2.53
CA ALA A 203 20.53 -13.55 -3.10
C ALA A 203 19.83 -12.59 -2.10
N ASP A 204 20.26 -12.57 -0.84
CA ASP A 204 19.70 -11.68 0.19
C ASP A 204 19.84 -10.20 -0.23
N PRO A 205 18.95 -9.32 0.28
CA PRO A 205 19.07 -7.89 0.03
C PRO A 205 20.45 -7.35 0.43
N VAL A 206 21.12 -6.69 -0.53
CA VAL A 206 22.44 -6.09 -0.30
C VAL A 206 22.31 -4.92 0.66
N LYS A 207 23.20 -4.86 1.65
CA LYS A 207 23.29 -3.74 2.61
C LYS A 207 23.71 -2.46 1.90
N THR A 208 23.29 -1.32 2.44
CA THR A 208 23.66 -0.01 1.89
C THR A 208 25.17 0.18 1.88
N THR A 209 25.72 0.54 0.72
CA THR A 209 27.17 0.73 0.54
C THR A 209 27.63 2.09 1.10
N PRO A 210 28.93 2.29 1.39
CA PRO A 210 29.45 3.59 1.85
C PRO A 210 29.13 4.75 0.88
N ALA A 211 29.16 4.49 -0.43
CA ALA A 211 28.79 5.49 -1.44
C ALA A 211 27.30 5.86 -1.37
N GLN A 212 26.43 4.89 -1.08
CA GLN A 212 25.00 5.15 -0.88
C GLN A 212 24.73 5.89 0.43
N TRP A 213 25.50 5.63 1.50
CA TRP A 213 25.47 6.44 2.72
C TRP A 213 25.88 7.90 2.45
N ALA A 214 26.94 8.11 1.67
CA ALA A 214 27.34 9.45 1.25
C ALA A 214 26.24 10.14 0.43
N LEU A 215 25.61 9.42 -0.51
CA LEU A 215 24.47 9.93 -1.28
C LEU A 215 23.29 10.32 -0.38
N ALA A 216 22.93 9.48 0.59
CA ALA A 216 21.87 9.79 1.56
C ALA A 216 22.19 11.07 2.35
N GLY A 217 23.45 11.25 2.76
CA GLY A 217 23.92 12.47 3.42
C GLY A 217 23.80 13.72 2.53
N VAL A 218 24.23 13.63 1.26
CA VAL A 218 24.12 14.72 0.29
C VAL A 218 22.65 15.09 0.05
N LEU A 219 21.78 14.09 -0.12
CA LEU A 219 20.35 14.30 -0.31
C LEU A 219 19.68 14.91 0.93
N ALA A 220 20.10 14.52 2.14
CA ALA A 220 19.62 15.14 3.37
C ALA A 220 20.02 16.63 3.44
N ILE A 221 21.26 16.98 3.12
CA ILE A 221 21.73 18.38 3.06
C ILE A 221 20.95 19.17 1.99
N ALA A 222 20.75 18.59 0.81
CA ALA A 222 19.95 19.21 -0.25
C ALA A 222 18.50 19.44 0.19
N THR A 223 17.94 18.52 0.98
CA THR A 223 16.59 18.65 1.55
C THR A 223 16.50 19.74 2.62
N LEU A 224 17.55 19.93 3.42
CA LEU A 224 17.64 21.06 4.35
C LEU A 224 17.64 22.40 3.60
N PHE A 225 18.45 22.49 2.54
CA PHE A 225 18.53 23.70 1.71
C PHE A 225 17.19 24.01 1.03
N THR A 226 16.61 23.02 0.35
CA THR A 226 15.31 23.17 -0.33
C THR A 226 14.17 23.43 0.65
N GLY A 227 14.21 22.88 1.87
CA GLY A 227 13.26 23.20 2.93
C GLY A 227 13.35 24.65 3.43
N LEU A 228 14.56 25.22 3.52
CA LEU A 228 14.75 26.65 3.81
C LEU A 228 14.23 27.51 2.65
N GLU A 229 14.57 27.15 1.42
CA GLU A 229 14.13 27.86 0.21
C GLU A 229 12.60 27.85 0.09
N ALA A 230 11.95 26.71 0.32
CA ALA A 230 10.49 26.64 0.32
C ALA A 230 9.88 27.55 1.42
N GLY A 231 10.48 27.59 2.61
CA GLY A 231 10.08 28.52 3.67
C GLY A 231 10.31 30.00 3.33
N ALA A 232 11.33 30.30 2.52
CA ALA A 232 11.61 31.65 2.02
C ALA A 232 10.59 32.07 0.96
N ILE A 233 10.33 31.20 -0.03
CA ILE A 233 9.34 31.39 -1.09
C ILE A 233 7.95 31.63 -0.48
N LEU A 234 7.56 30.85 0.53
CA LEU A 234 6.30 31.05 1.25
C LEU A 234 6.21 32.44 1.88
N GLN A 235 7.32 33.01 2.32
CA GLN A 235 7.41 34.36 2.87
C GLN A 235 7.66 35.45 1.82
N GLY A 236 7.61 35.10 0.53
CA GLY A 236 7.74 36.05 -0.57
C GLY A 236 9.16 36.55 -0.83
N PHE A 237 10.19 35.77 -0.47
CA PHE A 237 11.58 36.09 -0.83
C PHE A 237 12.33 34.85 -1.33
N ASP A 238 13.41 35.08 -2.06
CA ASP A 238 14.31 34.04 -2.59
C ASP A 238 15.56 33.99 -1.69
N LEU A 239 15.89 32.80 -1.16
CA LEU A 239 17.01 32.64 -0.22
C LEU A 239 18.37 32.81 -0.90
N LEU A 240 18.47 32.47 -2.19
CA LEU A 240 19.70 32.65 -2.97
C LEU A 240 20.00 34.13 -3.20
N GLN A 241 18.96 34.95 -3.31
CA GLN A 241 19.09 36.39 -3.53
C GLN A 241 19.31 37.16 -2.22
N ASP A 242 18.63 36.75 -1.13
CA ASP A 242 18.74 37.39 0.18
C ASP A 242 18.98 36.35 1.30
N PHE A 243 20.21 35.81 1.33
CA PHE A 243 20.61 34.84 2.34
C PHE A 243 20.59 35.41 3.76
N SER A 244 20.60 36.74 3.94
CA SER A 244 20.60 37.37 5.27
C SER A 244 19.34 37.03 6.09
N ARG A 245 18.23 36.72 5.40
CA ARG A 245 16.93 36.43 5.99
C ARG A 245 16.67 34.94 6.27
N TRP A 246 17.67 34.07 6.15
CA TRP A 246 17.52 32.62 6.33
C TRP A 246 16.82 32.21 7.64
N ARG A 247 16.99 32.99 8.72
CA ARG A 247 16.34 32.76 10.02
C ARG A 247 14.82 32.85 9.96
N ALA A 248 14.29 33.65 9.06
CA ALA A 248 12.85 33.78 8.86
C ALA A 248 12.25 32.47 8.30
N ALA A 249 12.98 31.73 7.47
CA ALA A 249 12.54 30.46 6.89
C ALA A 249 12.67 29.26 7.86
N LEU A 250 13.44 29.40 8.95
CA LEU A 250 13.77 28.31 9.86
C LEU A 250 12.54 27.61 10.48
N PRO A 251 11.46 28.32 10.91
CA PRO A 251 10.27 27.65 11.45
C PRO A 251 9.60 26.69 10.46
N PHE A 252 9.61 27.01 9.16
CA PHE A 252 9.05 26.16 8.11
C PHE A 252 9.90 24.92 7.88
N LEU A 253 11.23 25.08 7.86
CA LEU A 253 12.15 23.94 7.80
C LEU A 253 11.93 23.01 9.00
N VAL A 254 11.83 23.55 10.22
CA VAL A 254 11.62 22.76 11.43
C VAL A 254 10.30 21.98 11.33
N ALA A 255 9.22 22.63 10.90
CA ALA A 255 7.94 21.96 10.72
C ALA A 255 8.02 20.82 9.68
N LEU A 256 8.67 21.06 8.54
CA LEU A 256 8.89 20.06 7.50
C LEU A 256 9.71 18.87 8.03
N LEU A 257 10.81 19.13 8.75
CA LEU A 257 11.65 18.08 9.32
C LEU A 257 10.91 17.27 10.37
N VAL A 258 10.09 17.90 11.22
CA VAL A 258 9.27 17.17 12.19
C VAL A 258 8.33 16.20 11.49
N ILE A 259 7.71 16.59 10.37
CA ILE A 259 6.85 15.72 9.58
C ILE A 259 7.65 14.55 8.97
N LEU A 260 8.74 14.85 8.25
CA LEU A 260 9.55 13.85 7.55
C LEU A 260 10.21 12.86 8.50
N LEU A 261 10.79 13.35 9.60
CA LEU A 261 11.46 12.52 10.59
C LEU A 261 10.45 11.68 11.39
N SER A 262 9.25 12.20 11.66
CA SER A 262 8.20 11.40 12.31
C SER A 262 7.71 10.27 11.40
N HIS A 263 7.54 10.54 10.10
CA HIS A 263 7.24 9.51 9.10
C HIS A 263 8.31 8.42 9.09
N GLU A 264 9.57 8.81 8.96
CA GLU A 264 10.67 7.84 8.93
C GLU A 264 10.77 7.08 10.27
N ALA A 265 10.68 7.77 11.41
CA ALA A 265 10.68 7.13 12.73
C ALA A 265 9.59 6.06 12.85
N GLY A 266 8.41 6.27 12.27
CA GLY A 266 7.34 5.28 12.19
C GLY A 266 7.80 3.97 11.54
N HIS A 267 8.43 4.04 10.36
CA HIS A 267 9.00 2.87 9.70
C HIS A 267 10.05 2.18 10.56
N TRP A 268 11.00 2.93 11.13
CA TRP A 268 12.11 2.37 11.89
C TRP A 268 11.65 1.71 13.20
N ILE A 269 10.69 2.31 13.91
CA ILE A 269 10.11 1.73 15.12
C ILE A 269 9.41 0.41 14.80
N ALA A 270 8.61 0.38 13.73
CA ALA A 270 7.92 -0.84 13.29
C ALA A 270 8.91 -1.91 12.83
N ALA A 271 9.92 -1.56 12.05
CA ALA A 271 10.92 -2.49 11.56
C ALA A 271 11.76 -3.10 12.69
N ARG A 272 12.17 -2.28 13.68
CA ARG A 272 12.88 -2.77 14.88
C ARG A 272 12.07 -3.78 15.67
N ARG A 273 10.75 -3.57 15.81
CA ARG A 273 9.85 -4.51 16.49
C ARG A 273 9.85 -5.91 15.84
N TYR A 274 10.07 -5.97 14.53
CA TYR A 274 10.08 -7.22 13.76
C TYR A 274 11.48 -7.71 13.39
N GLY A 275 12.55 -7.09 13.90
CA GLY A 275 13.93 -7.45 13.56
C GLY A 275 14.29 -7.21 12.09
N VAL A 276 13.54 -6.35 11.39
CA VAL A 276 13.75 -6.03 9.98
C VAL A 276 14.72 -4.85 9.85
N ARG A 277 15.70 -4.96 8.96
CA ARG A 277 16.67 -3.90 8.69
C ARG A 277 16.20 -3.01 7.55
N LEU A 278 16.31 -1.70 7.76
CA LEU A 278 16.01 -0.67 6.77
C LEU A 278 17.28 0.10 6.38
N SER A 279 17.34 0.56 5.13
CA SER A 279 18.36 1.49 4.67
C SER A 279 18.19 2.85 5.34
N PRO A 280 19.21 3.72 5.36
CA PRO A 280 18.97 5.13 5.62
C PRO A 280 17.92 5.71 4.66
N PRO A 281 17.16 6.74 5.09
CA PRO A 281 16.23 7.44 4.23
C PRO A 281 16.97 8.23 3.14
N PHE A 282 16.62 7.99 1.88
CA PHE A 282 17.05 8.83 0.76
C PHE A 282 15.99 9.91 0.55
N PHE A 283 16.19 11.07 1.18
CA PHE A 283 15.28 12.21 1.01
C PHE A 283 15.27 12.71 -0.44
N ILE A 284 14.09 13.07 -0.94
CA ILE A 284 13.93 13.62 -2.28
C ILE A 284 13.72 15.13 -2.14
N PRO A 285 14.74 15.96 -2.37
CA PRO A 285 14.62 17.41 -2.25
C PRO A 285 13.71 17.98 -3.34
N ALA A 286 12.96 19.03 -2.99
CA ALA A 286 11.97 19.66 -3.85
C ALA A 286 12.07 21.18 -3.76
N TRP A 287 12.32 21.87 -4.86
CA TRP A 287 12.53 23.32 -4.82
C TRP A 287 11.33 24.09 -4.26
N GLN A 288 10.12 23.79 -4.73
CA GLN A 288 8.91 24.57 -4.42
C GLN A 288 8.27 24.21 -3.08
N ILE A 289 8.42 22.95 -2.63
CA ILE A 289 7.72 22.43 -1.45
C ILE A 289 8.66 21.86 -0.38
N GLY A 290 9.97 22.04 -0.56
CA GLY A 290 11.01 21.58 0.36
C GLY A 290 11.40 20.13 0.15
N ALA A 291 10.46 19.19 0.32
CA ALA A 291 10.74 17.77 0.15
C ALA A 291 9.54 17.01 -0.41
N PHE A 292 9.79 15.96 -1.18
CA PHE A 292 8.78 15.02 -1.63
C PHE A 292 8.65 13.78 -0.72
N GLY A 293 9.44 13.71 0.36
CA GLY A 293 9.49 12.55 1.25
C GLY A 293 10.86 11.88 1.24
N SER A 294 10.91 10.64 1.70
CA SER A 294 12.08 9.78 1.70
C SER A 294 11.78 8.45 1.01
N LEU A 295 12.81 7.85 0.41
CA LEU A 295 12.79 6.47 -0.03
C LEU A 295 13.57 5.62 0.95
N THR A 296 12.91 4.61 1.51
CA THR A 296 13.53 3.65 2.44
C THR A 296 13.37 2.23 1.91
N ARG A 297 14.49 1.50 1.87
CA ARG A 297 14.59 0.15 1.30
C ARG A 297 14.75 -0.88 2.41
N PHE A 298 14.23 -2.08 2.19
CA PHE A 298 14.48 -3.22 3.07
C PHE A 298 15.87 -3.82 2.80
N GLU A 299 16.69 -3.94 3.85
CA GLU A 299 18.04 -4.57 3.81
C GLU A 299 18.02 -6.00 4.40
N SER A 300 16.84 -6.53 4.64
CA SER A 300 16.63 -7.92 5.07
C SER A 300 15.37 -8.45 4.43
N LEU A 301 15.27 -9.77 4.33
CA LEU A 301 14.05 -10.41 3.89
C LEU A 301 12.93 -10.19 4.92
N LEU A 302 11.71 -10.04 4.42
CA LEU A 302 10.53 -9.87 5.25
C LEU A 302 9.95 -11.25 5.59
N PRO A 303 9.63 -11.53 6.86
CA PRO A 303 9.06 -12.81 7.26
C PRO A 303 7.72 -13.13 6.58
N ASN A 304 6.81 -12.16 6.51
CA ASN A 304 5.48 -12.34 5.96
C ASN A 304 4.83 -11.02 5.54
N ARG A 305 3.71 -11.12 4.82
CA ARG A 305 2.93 -9.97 4.34
C ARG A 305 2.34 -9.10 5.46
N SER A 306 2.09 -9.65 6.66
CA SER A 306 1.61 -8.83 7.78
C SER A 306 2.69 -7.86 8.27
N VAL A 307 3.95 -8.29 8.31
CA VAL A 307 5.09 -7.43 8.65
C VAL A 307 5.31 -6.36 7.59
N LEU A 308 5.21 -6.71 6.30
CA LEU A 308 5.25 -5.74 5.20
C LEU A 308 4.18 -4.65 5.40
N PHE A 309 2.93 -5.06 5.67
CA PHE A 309 1.84 -4.12 5.92
C PHE A 309 2.12 -3.18 7.11
N ASP A 310 2.51 -3.74 8.26
CA ASP A 310 2.68 -2.97 9.49
C ASP A 310 3.78 -1.92 9.34
N ILE A 311 4.90 -2.27 8.70
CA ILE A 311 5.99 -1.33 8.46
C ILE A 311 5.56 -0.26 7.44
N SER A 312 4.87 -0.65 6.36
CA SER A 312 4.42 0.31 5.33
C SER A 312 3.34 1.27 5.83
N LEU A 313 2.47 0.87 6.75
CA LEU A 313 1.48 1.77 7.34
C LEU A 313 2.10 2.70 8.40
N ALA A 314 3.10 2.23 9.16
CA ALA A 314 3.61 2.95 10.32
C ALA A 314 4.16 4.34 10.00
N GLY A 315 4.89 4.48 8.88
CA GLY A 315 5.44 5.77 8.46
C GLY A 315 4.35 6.78 8.09
N PRO A 316 3.48 6.48 7.11
CA PRO A 316 2.34 7.33 6.76
C PRO A 316 1.43 7.64 7.94
N ALA A 317 1.21 6.69 8.87
CA ALA A 317 0.42 6.95 10.06
C ALA A 317 1.09 8.00 10.97
N ALA A 318 2.39 7.85 11.26
CA ALA A 318 3.12 8.80 12.10
C ALA A 318 3.23 10.19 11.47
N GLY A 319 3.66 10.27 10.20
CA GLY A 319 3.75 11.52 9.46
C GLY A 319 2.39 12.19 9.25
N GLY A 320 1.37 11.39 8.91
CA GLY A 320 0.00 11.87 8.71
C GLY A 320 -0.66 12.40 9.98
N ILE A 321 -0.46 11.75 11.14
CA ILE A 321 -0.98 12.23 12.43
C ILE A 321 -0.36 13.59 12.79
N ILE A 322 0.97 13.72 12.67
CA ILE A 322 1.67 14.98 12.95
C ILE A 322 1.21 16.09 12.00
N SER A 323 1.08 15.78 10.71
CA SER A 323 0.62 16.72 9.69
C SER A 323 -0.83 17.16 9.95
N LEU A 324 -1.71 16.23 10.31
CA LEU A 324 -3.09 16.53 10.66
C LEU A 324 -3.17 17.40 11.92
N ALA A 325 -2.37 17.10 12.94
CA ALA A 325 -2.30 17.91 14.15
C ALA A 325 -1.82 19.34 13.87
N MET A 326 -0.81 19.51 13.00
CA MET A 326 -0.35 20.81 12.54
C MET A 326 -1.43 21.55 11.75
N LEU A 327 -2.14 20.87 10.85
CA LEU A 327 -3.22 21.47 10.06
C LEU A 327 -4.35 21.96 10.96
N VAL A 328 -4.87 21.08 11.83
CA VAL A 328 -5.99 21.42 12.73
C VAL A 328 -5.56 22.49 13.74
N GLY A 329 -4.38 22.36 14.33
CA GLY A 329 -3.81 23.38 15.21
C GLY A 329 -3.63 24.72 14.51
N GLY A 330 -3.13 24.72 13.28
CA GLY A 330 -3.02 25.93 12.46
C GLY A 330 -4.37 26.58 12.16
N LEU A 331 -5.37 25.79 11.78
CA LEU A 331 -6.73 26.29 11.53
C LEU A 331 -7.34 26.89 12.81
N LEU A 332 -7.16 26.27 13.97
CA LEU A 332 -7.67 26.77 15.25
C LEU A 332 -6.95 28.05 15.72
N LEU A 333 -5.68 28.19 15.38
CA LEU A 333 -4.88 29.40 15.68
C LEU A 333 -5.08 30.52 14.64
N SER A 334 -5.81 30.25 13.56
CA SER A 334 -6.05 31.24 12.51
C SER A 334 -7.12 32.25 12.96
N HIS A 335 -6.77 33.53 12.89
CA HIS A 335 -7.65 34.65 13.24
C HIS A 335 -7.45 35.81 12.25
N PRO A 336 -8.37 36.80 12.20
CA PRO A 336 -8.15 38.03 11.42
C PRO A 336 -6.81 38.68 11.79
N GLY A 337 -5.99 39.01 10.79
CA GLY A 337 -4.63 39.51 10.99
C GLY A 337 -3.55 38.44 11.20
N SER A 338 -3.83 37.17 10.87
CA SER A 338 -2.80 36.13 10.82
C SER A 338 -1.73 36.44 9.77
N ALA A 339 -0.55 35.82 9.92
CA ALA A 339 0.64 36.14 9.13
C ALA A 339 0.49 35.92 7.61
N PHE A 340 -0.39 35.00 7.17
CA PHE A 340 -0.57 34.68 5.76
C PHE A 340 -2.01 34.88 5.32
N GLN A 341 -2.19 35.42 4.11
CA GLN A 341 -3.48 35.52 3.45
C GLN A 341 -3.46 34.59 2.24
N ILE A 342 -4.36 33.61 2.20
CA ILE A 342 -4.48 32.69 1.08
C ILE A 342 -5.85 32.81 0.40
N PRO A 343 -5.93 32.64 -0.92
CA PRO A 343 -7.22 32.57 -1.60
C PRO A 343 -8.08 31.42 -1.04
N SER A 344 -9.37 31.66 -0.82
CA SER A 344 -10.29 30.61 -0.35
C SER A 344 -10.38 29.42 -1.29
N GLY A 345 -10.08 29.62 -2.59
CA GLY A 345 -9.92 28.56 -3.58
C GLY A 345 -8.83 27.52 -3.24
N PHE A 346 -7.83 27.87 -2.43
CA PHE A 346 -6.82 26.91 -1.95
C PHE A 346 -7.46 25.72 -1.22
N PHE A 347 -8.48 25.98 -0.39
CA PHE A 347 -9.20 24.95 0.36
C PHE A 347 -10.07 24.06 -0.54
N GLN A 348 -10.33 24.49 -1.78
CA GLN A 348 -10.99 23.66 -2.79
C GLN A 348 -10.04 22.65 -3.43
N GLY A 349 -8.72 22.82 -3.26
CA GLY A 349 -7.71 21.90 -3.80
C GLY A 349 -7.70 20.52 -3.16
N SER A 350 -8.43 20.32 -2.06
CA SER A 350 -8.49 19.04 -1.35
C SER A 350 -9.81 18.87 -0.60
N VAL A 351 -10.46 17.71 -0.76
CA VAL A 351 -11.70 17.38 -0.05
C VAL A 351 -11.49 17.39 1.47
N LEU A 352 -10.40 16.77 1.96
CA LEU A 352 -10.15 16.68 3.40
C LEU A 352 -9.85 18.06 4.01
N ILE A 353 -8.92 18.80 3.40
CA ILE A 353 -8.52 20.11 3.92
C ILE A 353 -9.69 21.10 3.83
N GLY A 354 -10.44 21.11 2.73
CA GLY A 354 -11.62 21.95 2.59
C GLY A 354 -12.72 21.64 3.62
N ALA A 355 -12.98 20.36 3.88
CA ALA A 355 -13.95 19.94 4.89
C ALA A 355 -13.53 20.36 6.31
N LEU A 356 -12.26 20.14 6.68
CA LEU A 356 -11.72 20.53 7.98
C LEU A 356 -11.72 22.05 8.15
N ALA A 357 -11.26 22.79 7.13
CA ALA A 357 -11.28 24.24 7.16
C ALA A 357 -12.71 24.77 7.29
N LYS A 358 -13.70 24.16 6.62
CA LYS A 358 -15.10 24.59 6.75
C LYS A 358 -15.64 24.40 8.17
N VAL A 359 -15.31 23.28 8.80
CA VAL A 359 -15.73 23.00 10.18
C VAL A 359 -15.09 24.00 11.16
N VAL A 360 -13.83 24.38 10.96
CA VAL A 360 -13.10 25.24 11.91
C VAL A 360 -13.31 26.73 11.63
N LEU A 361 -13.21 27.17 10.37
CA LEU A 361 -13.24 28.58 9.98
C LEU A 361 -14.64 29.07 9.58
N GLY A 362 -15.59 28.16 9.32
CA GLY A 362 -17.00 28.49 9.12
C GLY A 362 -17.27 29.45 7.95
N SER A 363 -17.78 30.64 8.25
CA SER A 363 -18.11 31.68 7.27
C SER A 363 -16.89 32.43 6.75
N ALA A 364 -15.74 32.38 7.44
CA ALA A 364 -14.53 33.06 6.99
C ALA A 364 -14.06 32.57 5.60
N LEU A 365 -14.39 31.31 5.23
CA LEU A 365 -14.07 30.75 3.91
C LEU A 365 -14.87 31.36 2.75
N GLN A 366 -15.89 32.17 3.02
CA GLN A 366 -16.63 32.90 1.97
C GLN A 366 -15.89 34.16 1.52
N ALA A 367 -14.91 34.63 2.30
CA ALA A 367 -14.05 35.72 1.90
C ALA A 367 -13.16 35.29 0.72
N PRO A 368 -12.79 36.23 -0.17
CA PRO A 368 -11.86 35.92 -1.28
C PRO A 368 -10.48 35.52 -0.76
N LEU A 369 -10.04 36.17 0.33
CA LEU A 369 -8.79 35.90 1.03
C LEU A 369 -9.10 35.51 2.48
N VAL A 370 -8.37 34.52 2.98
CA VAL A 370 -8.53 33.99 4.33
C VAL A 370 -7.19 34.09 5.04
N ASP A 371 -7.21 34.75 6.20
CA ASP A 371 -6.04 34.86 7.08
C ASP A 371 -5.81 33.52 7.79
N ILE A 372 -4.59 32.97 7.67
CA ILE A 372 -4.24 31.67 8.23
C ILE A 372 -2.91 31.68 8.97
N HIS A 373 -2.82 30.80 9.96
CA HIS A 373 -1.58 30.49 10.65
C HIS A 373 -0.64 29.67 9.75
N PRO A 374 0.69 29.90 9.76
CA PRO A 374 1.66 29.16 8.93
C PRO A 374 1.59 27.63 9.09
N LEU A 375 1.24 27.15 10.28
CA LEU A 375 1.06 25.71 10.56
C LEU A 375 -0.02 25.06 9.68
N THR A 376 -1.03 25.82 9.23
CA THR A 376 -2.05 25.33 8.30
C THR A 376 -1.42 24.89 6.98
N ILE A 377 -0.51 25.69 6.44
CA ILE A 377 0.21 25.38 5.19
C ILE A 377 1.13 24.18 5.41
N MET A 378 1.86 24.14 6.53
CA MET A 378 2.78 23.05 6.83
C MET A 378 2.07 21.72 7.06
N GLY A 379 0.93 21.72 7.76
CA GLY A 379 0.10 20.54 7.96
C GLY A 379 -0.53 20.06 6.66
N TRP A 380 -1.02 20.97 5.82
CA TRP A 380 -1.47 20.64 4.46
C TRP A 380 -0.37 19.99 3.63
N LEU A 381 0.82 20.59 3.61
CA LEU A 381 1.97 20.08 2.87
C LEU A 381 2.36 18.69 3.33
N GLY A 382 2.43 18.47 4.65
CA GLY A 382 2.72 17.17 5.23
C GLY A 382 1.70 16.10 4.85
N LEU A 383 0.40 16.43 4.88
CA LEU A 383 -0.66 15.51 4.44
C LEU A 383 -0.53 15.18 2.96
N VAL A 384 -0.16 16.14 2.12
CA VAL A 384 0.07 15.92 0.68
C VAL A 384 1.27 14.97 0.49
N ILE A 385 2.40 15.20 1.15
CA ILE A 385 3.57 14.31 1.10
C ILE A 385 3.20 12.88 1.52
N THR A 386 2.49 12.75 2.65
CA THR A 386 2.01 11.45 3.13
C THR A 386 1.06 10.78 2.13
N ALA A 387 0.12 11.53 1.55
CA ALA A 387 -0.84 11.01 0.59
C ALA A 387 -0.16 10.53 -0.71
N LEU A 388 0.90 11.22 -1.14
CA LEU A 388 1.70 10.84 -2.30
C LEU A 388 2.45 9.52 -2.05
N ASN A 389 3.02 9.34 -0.85
CA ASN A 389 3.63 8.07 -0.44
C ASN A 389 2.60 6.94 -0.28
N LEU A 390 1.35 7.27 0.02
CA LEU A 390 0.24 6.30 0.07
C LEU A 390 -0.38 5.99 -1.30
N MET A 391 0.14 6.54 -2.41
CA MET A 391 -0.34 6.12 -3.73
C MET A 391 -0.06 4.63 -3.97
N PRO A 392 -1.02 3.86 -4.55
CA PRO A 392 -0.90 2.42 -4.72
C PRO A 392 -0.02 2.04 -5.93
N ALA A 393 1.24 2.46 -5.90
CA ALA A 393 2.21 2.29 -6.97
C ALA A 393 3.58 1.82 -6.49
N GLY A 394 4.01 0.65 -6.99
CA GLY A 394 5.38 0.17 -6.85
C GLY A 394 5.85 0.01 -5.40
N GLN A 395 7.03 0.53 -5.09
CA GLN A 395 7.66 0.46 -3.75
C GLN A 395 7.20 1.58 -2.80
N LEU A 396 6.30 2.47 -3.23
CA LEU A 396 5.69 3.43 -2.31
C LEU A 396 4.95 2.69 -1.18
N ASP A 397 4.75 3.37 -0.06
CA ASP A 397 4.09 2.79 1.11
C ASP A 397 2.70 2.24 0.77
N GLY A 398 1.91 2.99 -0.03
CA GLY A 398 0.62 2.54 -0.53
C GLY A 398 0.73 1.31 -1.45
N GLY A 399 1.76 1.24 -2.30
CA GLY A 399 2.02 0.09 -3.17
C GLY A 399 2.38 -1.17 -2.37
N ARG A 400 3.24 -1.02 -1.37
CA ARG A 400 3.61 -2.09 -0.42
C ARG A 400 2.40 -2.56 0.41
N MET A 401 1.53 -1.65 0.84
CA MET A 401 0.29 -1.99 1.54
C MET A 401 -0.67 -2.78 0.64
N VAL A 402 -0.85 -2.37 -0.62
CA VAL A 402 -1.66 -3.12 -1.59
C VAL A 402 -1.06 -4.49 -1.86
N GLN A 403 0.27 -4.58 -2.01
CA GLN A 403 0.97 -5.86 -2.17
C GLN A 403 0.77 -6.76 -0.95
N ALA A 404 0.86 -6.20 0.26
CA ALA A 404 0.65 -6.94 1.48
C ALA A 404 -0.78 -7.47 1.59
N ILE A 405 -1.80 -6.68 1.28
CA ILE A 405 -3.21 -7.08 1.44
C ILE A 405 -3.67 -7.99 0.29
N TYR A 406 -3.40 -7.62 -0.96
CA TYR A 406 -4.00 -8.23 -2.16
C TYR A 406 -3.02 -9.02 -3.03
N GLY A 407 -1.77 -9.14 -2.58
CA GLY A 407 -0.72 -9.86 -3.29
C GLY A 407 -0.10 -9.08 -4.45
N ARG A 408 0.96 -9.67 -5.01
CA ARG A 408 1.82 -9.03 -6.04
C ARG A 408 1.07 -8.75 -7.34
N LYS A 409 0.18 -9.66 -7.77
CA LYS A 409 -0.56 -9.51 -9.03
C LYS A 409 -1.46 -8.28 -9.02
N THR A 410 -2.17 -8.07 -7.91
CA THR A 410 -3.03 -6.90 -7.71
C THR A 410 -2.20 -5.63 -7.59
N ALA A 411 -1.12 -5.65 -6.81
CA ALA A 411 -0.21 -4.50 -6.68
C ALA A 411 0.39 -4.06 -8.03
N ASN A 412 0.74 -5.01 -8.91
CA ASN A 412 1.22 -4.66 -10.25
C ASN A 412 0.14 -3.95 -11.07
N ARG A 413 -1.10 -4.45 -11.03
CA ARG A 413 -2.24 -3.83 -11.74
C ARG A 413 -2.55 -2.44 -11.21
N THR A 414 -2.55 -2.24 -9.89
CA THR A 414 -2.79 -0.92 -9.29
C THR A 414 -1.64 0.04 -9.60
N THR A 415 -0.41 -0.45 -9.66
CA THR A 415 0.75 0.37 -10.07
C THR A 415 0.59 0.88 -11.49
N VAL A 416 0.27 -0.01 -12.45
CA VAL A 416 0.02 0.40 -13.83
C VAL A 416 -1.15 1.37 -13.92
N PHE A 417 -2.26 1.09 -13.23
CA PHE A 417 -3.41 1.99 -13.19
C PHE A 417 -3.05 3.38 -12.66
N THR A 418 -2.33 3.45 -11.54
CA THR A 418 -1.89 4.71 -10.93
C THR A 418 -0.99 5.50 -11.87
N LEU A 419 -0.05 4.83 -12.55
CA LEU A 419 0.81 5.46 -13.54
C LEU A 419 0.03 6.02 -14.75
N VAL A 420 -0.98 5.30 -15.24
CA VAL A 420 -1.85 5.79 -16.33
C VAL A 420 -2.64 7.01 -15.87
N VAL A 421 -3.23 6.98 -14.68
CA VAL A 421 -3.95 8.13 -14.13
C VAL A 421 -3.01 9.33 -13.96
N LEU A 422 -1.82 9.12 -13.37
CA LEU A 422 -0.83 10.18 -13.23
C LEU A 422 -0.37 10.74 -14.58
N ALA A 423 -0.20 9.90 -15.60
CA ALA A 423 0.15 10.36 -16.95
C ALA A 423 -0.95 11.23 -17.57
N LEU A 424 -2.22 10.91 -17.35
CA LEU A 424 -3.34 11.74 -17.79
C LEU A 424 -3.39 13.08 -17.04
N VAL A 425 -3.21 13.05 -15.71
CA VAL A 425 -3.18 14.27 -14.88
C VAL A 425 -1.96 15.15 -15.22
N ALA A 426 -0.83 14.51 -15.55
CA ALA A 426 0.41 15.18 -15.96
C ALA A 426 0.24 16.05 -17.22
N LEU A 427 -0.73 15.76 -18.08
CA LEU A 427 -1.05 16.59 -19.25
C LEU A 427 -1.55 18.00 -18.86
N ALA A 428 -2.16 18.12 -17.68
CA ALA A 428 -2.72 19.37 -17.17
C ALA A 428 -1.95 19.93 -15.96
N ASN A 429 -1.13 19.13 -15.29
CA ASN A 429 -0.43 19.51 -14.07
C ASN A 429 1.05 19.10 -14.09
N PRO A 430 2.00 20.05 -14.23
CA PRO A 430 3.43 19.77 -14.20
C PRO A 430 3.93 19.06 -12.94
N LEU A 431 3.29 19.26 -11.79
CA LEU A 431 3.65 18.56 -10.54
C LEU A 431 3.36 17.06 -10.65
N ALA A 432 2.26 16.69 -11.31
CA ALA A 432 1.92 15.29 -11.55
C ALA A 432 2.89 14.63 -12.53
N LEU A 433 3.40 15.37 -13.53
CA LEU A 433 4.44 14.88 -14.44
C LEU A 433 5.73 14.54 -13.69
N TYR A 434 6.17 15.43 -12.80
CA TYR A 434 7.34 15.19 -11.97
C TYR A 434 7.18 13.92 -11.12
N TRP A 435 6.03 13.78 -10.43
CA TRP A 435 5.72 12.60 -9.63
C TRP A 435 5.66 11.30 -10.44
N ALA A 436 5.04 11.34 -11.62
CA ALA A 436 5.04 10.21 -12.53
C ALA A 436 6.48 9.79 -12.88
N GLY A 437 7.35 10.76 -13.17
CA GLY A 437 8.78 10.53 -13.43
C GLY A 437 9.49 9.87 -12.25
N VAL A 438 9.33 10.40 -11.03
CA VAL A 438 9.91 9.82 -9.81
C VAL A 438 9.49 8.37 -9.62
N ILE A 439 8.18 8.07 -9.75
CA ILE A 439 7.68 6.71 -9.57
C ILE A 439 8.23 5.78 -10.66
N VAL A 440 8.16 6.19 -11.93
CA VAL A 440 8.63 5.37 -13.06
C VAL A 440 10.10 5.02 -12.95
N ILE A 441 10.93 5.99 -12.54
CA ILE A 441 12.39 5.84 -12.50
C ILE A 441 12.85 5.15 -11.21
N LEU A 442 12.32 5.55 -10.05
CA LEU A 442 12.87 5.14 -8.75
C LEU A 442 12.06 4.07 -8.03
N GLN A 443 10.75 3.96 -8.29
CA GLN A 443 9.84 3.20 -7.42
C GLN A 443 8.91 2.23 -8.18
N ARG A 444 8.99 2.10 -9.51
CA ARG A 444 8.02 1.33 -10.32
C ARG A 444 7.93 -0.15 -9.96
N THR A 445 9.04 -0.74 -9.52
CA THR A 445 9.11 -2.17 -9.22
C THR A 445 8.30 -2.50 -7.96
N LEU A 446 7.81 -3.73 -7.87
CA LEU A 446 7.18 -4.20 -6.63
C LEU A 446 8.25 -4.55 -5.59
N GLU A 447 7.82 -4.62 -4.34
CA GLU A 447 8.69 -5.09 -3.26
C GLU A 447 9.03 -6.57 -3.46
N ARG A 448 10.19 -7.01 -2.96
CA ARG A 448 10.60 -8.42 -3.04
C ARG A 448 9.58 -9.34 -2.33
N PRO A 449 9.44 -10.62 -2.75
CA PRO A 449 8.54 -11.54 -2.06
C PRO A 449 8.96 -11.71 -0.60
N CYS A 450 7.97 -11.85 0.30
CA CYS A 450 8.25 -12.25 1.68
C CYS A 450 8.64 -13.74 1.73
N LEU A 451 9.29 -14.17 2.82
CA LEU A 451 9.57 -15.58 3.07
C LEU A 451 8.27 -16.41 3.08
N ASN A 452 7.20 -15.85 3.65
CA ASN A 452 5.84 -16.34 3.48
C ASN A 452 4.98 -15.26 2.78
N ASP A 453 4.83 -15.41 1.46
CA ASP A 453 4.09 -14.47 0.60
C ASP A 453 2.64 -14.92 0.36
N ILE A 454 2.25 -16.10 0.86
CA ILE A 454 0.90 -16.64 0.70
C ILE A 454 -0.04 -16.19 1.82
N SER A 455 0.46 -16.14 3.05
CA SER A 455 -0.40 -15.82 4.21
C SER A 455 -0.83 -14.36 4.18
N GLU A 456 -2.14 -14.14 4.11
CA GLU A 456 -2.72 -12.80 4.06
C GLU A 456 -2.72 -12.12 5.44
N PRO A 457 -2.61 -10.77 5.47
CA PRO A 457 -2.87 -10.00 6.69
C PRO A 457 -4.30 -10.16 7.19
N ASN A 458 -4.51 -9.97 8.49
CA ASN A 458 -5.86 -10.01 9.07
C ASN A 458 -6.77 -8.86 8.58
N ASP A 459 -8.08 -9.04 8.75
CA ASP A 459 -9.09 -8.06 8.31
C ASP A 459 -8.92 -6.66 8.89
N ALA A 460 -8.38 -6.55 10.12
CA ALA A 460 -8.13 -5.26 10.76
C ALA A 460 -7.06 -4.47 10.00
N ARG A 461 -5.98 -5.13 9.58
CA ARG A 461 -4.94 -4.53 8.74
C ARG A 461 -5.52 -4.13 7.37
N ALA A 462 -6.30 -5.00 6.75
CA ALA A 462 -6.95 -4.67 5.48
C ALA A 462 -7.83 -3.41 5.59
N ALA A 463 -8.63 -3.29 6.67
CA ALA A 463 -9.46 -2.11 6.92
C ALA A 463 -8.65 -0.83 7.16
N LEU A 464 -7.59 -0.91 7.97
CA LEU A 464 -6.67 0.23 8.18
C LEU A 464 -5.99 0.65 6.88
N GLY A 465 -5.62 -0.32 6.03
CA GLY A 465 -5.01 -0.05 4.75
C GLY A 465 -5.96 0.68 3.81
N LEU A 466 -7.20 0.24 3.71
CA LEU A 466 -8.21 0.94 2.92
C LEU A 466 -8.50 2.34 3.46
N LEU A 467 -8.58 2.51 4.78
CA LEU A 467 -8.77 3.82 5.41
C LEU A 467 -7.61 4.78 5.04
N ALA A 468 -6.37 4.33 5.11
CA ALA A 468 -5.21 5.14 4.75
C ALA A 468 -5.24 5.54 3.26
N LEU A 469 -5.51 4.59 2.36
CA LEU A 469 -5.64 4.87 0.92
C LEU A 469 -6.79 5.84 0.64
N PHE A 470 -7.90 5.71 1.36
CA PHE A 470 -9.03 6.63 1.27
C PHE A 470 -8.65 8.04 1.73
N LEU A 471 -8.00 8.17 2.89
CA LEU A 471 -7.54 9.47 3.39
C LEU A 471 -6.58 10.13 2.40
N ALA A 472 -5.63 9.37 1.85
CA ALA A 472 -4.73 9.86 0.79
C ALA A 472 -5.51 10.37 -0.43
N LEU A 473 -6.50 9.62 -0.89
CA LEU A 473 -7.37 10.05 -2.00
C LEU A 473 -8.11 11.36 -1.69
N THR A 474 -8.65 11.50 -0.47
CA THR A 474 -9.35 12.75 -0.07
C THR A 474 -8.43 13.95 0.08
N VAL A 475 -7.14 13.72 0.35
CA VAL A 475 -6.13 14.78 0.35
C VAL A 475 -5.84 15.23 -1.08
N LEU A 476 -5.68 14.29 -2.01
CA LEU A 476 -5.25 14.59 -3.39
C LEU A 476 -6.39 15.03 -4.33
N LEU A 477 -7.65 14.68 -4.04
CA LEU A 477 -8.78 15.05 -4.88
C LEU A 477 -9.30 16.45 -4.55
N PRO A 478 -9.40 17.35 -5.56
CA PRO A 478 -10.02 18.65 -5.36
C PRO A 478 -11.54 18.55 -5.22
N LEU A 479 -12.13 19.50 -4.52
CA LEU A 479 -13.57 19.72 -4.48
C LEU A 479 -14.06 20.19 -5.85
N THR A 480 -15.16 19.62 -6.34
CA THR A 480 -15.81 20.15 -7.54
C THR A 480 -16.37 21.55 -7.24
N PRO A 481 -16.40 22.50 -8.20
CA PRO A 481 -16.94 23.84 -7.96
C PRO A 481 -18.36 23.83 -7.38
N SER A 482 -19.20 22.91 -7.84
CA SER A 482 -20.55 22.70 -7.30
C SER A 482 -20.56 22.27 -5.83
N LEU A 483 -19.59 21.46 -5.41
CA LEU A 483 -19.47 21.01 -4.03
C LEU A 483 -18.86 22.10 -3.15
N ALA A 484 -17.84 22.80 -3.64
CA ALA A 484 -17.23 23.95 -2.98
C ALA A 484 -18.26 25.05 -2.68
N GLY A 485 -19.08 25.43 -3.67
CA GLY A 485 -20.15 26.42 -3.49
C GLY A 485 -21.21 25.97 -2.49
N ARG A 486 -21.60 24.70 -2.50
CA ARG A 486 -22.55 24.14 -1.50
C ARG A 486 -21.98 24.04 -0.09
N LEU A 487 -20.67 23.81 0.03
CA LEU A 487 -19.95 23.88 1.31
C LEU A 487 -19.65 25.32 1.73
N GLY A 488 -20.00 26.32 0.91
CA GLY A 488 -19.73 27.74 1.18
C GLY A 488 -18.24 28.01 1.34
N ILE A 489 -17.42 27.45 0.44
CA ILE A 489 -15.99 27.67 0.33
C ILE A 489 -15.75 28.45 -0.97
N GLY A 490 -15.26 29.68 -0.86
CA GLY A 490 -15.20 30.61 -1.99
C GLY A 490 -16.54 31.28 -2.26
N ALA A 491 -16.49 32.38 -3.02
CA ALA A 491 -17.65 33.15 -3.49
C ALA A 491 -18.22 32.58 -4.79
#